data_AF-A0A315ZDR7-F1
#
_entry.id   AF-A0A315ZDR7-F1
#
_cell.length_a   1.000
_cell.length_b   1.000
_cell.length_c   1.000
_cell.angle_alpha   90.00
_cell.angle_beta   90.00
_cell.angle_gamma   90.00
#
_symmetry.space_group_name_H-M   'P 1'
#
loop_
_entity.id
_entity.type
_entity.pdbx_description
1 polymer ?
#
loop_
_entity_poly.entity_id
_entity_poly.type
_entity_poly.pdbx_seq_one_letter_code
_entity_poly.pdbx_strand_id
1 'polypeptide(L)'
;MKKLLISVFVSFWMISPLAAQNKNISQTSEEEFIRRVKQTDEFIKRFNFEIDYEGNAIPENSKGKRQEAIFRLIDKDYLEGADEEKKKLVNRFIKEVCAKKAEQKLSYFDEDWYAEVEVSVSYKGKNYPMTLIMQAETDQEEISKWTICAANAKFLSTLPKDPMASLSPVSHELNFMKLVSATNKKEAENIGAFASNDFYKEHRSEDHRQIFFYLVKNKELTIKEVGTVTYHFLQIPNWAFKLNHFERKEGNLGWLISELIPLQEEDKLSYKKMELKLPMPDNKAKNDL
;
A
#
# COMPACT_ATOMS: atom_id res chain seq x y z
N MET A 1 5.18 44.74 78.66
CA MET A 1 5.75 43.39 78.95
C MET A 1 4.62 42.48 79.43
N LYS A 2 4.56 41.24 78.91
CA LYS A 2 3.58 40.16 79.19
C LYS A 2 2.18 40.38 78.59
N LYS A 3 1.55 39.47 77.86
CA LYS A 3 1.90 38.13 77.32
C LYS A 3 0.98 37.87 76.11
N LEU A 4 1.55 37.27 75.06
CA LEU A 4 0.86 36.60 73.96
C LEU A 4 -0.07 35.49 74.47
N LEU A 5 -1.23 35.32 73.84
CA LEU A 5 -1.96 34.06 73.76
C LEU A 5 -2.33 33.84 72.29
N ILE A 6 -1.53 33.01 71.62
CA ILE A 6 -1.74 32.52 70.26
C ILE A 6 -2.77 31.40 70.33
N SER A 7 -3.88 31.56 69.63
CA SER A 7 -4.86 30.50 69.40
C SER A 7 -4.35 29.58 68.29
N VAL A 8 -4.07 28.33 68.64
CA VAL A 8 -3.65 27.27 67.71
C VAL A 8 -4.91 26.62 67.14
N PHE A 9 -5.17 26.85 65.86
CA PHE A 9 -6.20 26.16 65.09
C PHE A 9 -5.62 24.82 64.59
N VAL A 10 -5.98 23.72 65.25
CA VAL A 10 -5.61 22.36 64.81
C VAL A 10 -6.58 21.95 63.70
N SER A 11 -6.13 21.99 62.45
CA SER A 11 -6.85 21.43 61.31
C SER A 11 -6.68 19.90 61.29
N PHE A 12 -7.80 19.22 61.49
CA PHE A 12 -7.92 17.76 61.42
C PHE A 12 -7.86 17.33 59.94
N TRP A 13 -6.68 16.93 59.45
CA TRP A 13 -6.54 16.29 58.14
C TRP A 13 -7.06 14.84 58.23
N MET A 14 -8.24 14.59 57.65
CA MET A 14 -8.73 13.24 57.39
C MET A 14 -7.83 12.59 56.32
N ILE A 15 -6.93 11.73 56.76
CA ILE A 15 -6.20 10.81 55.88
C ILE A 15 -7.19 9.72 55.46
N SER A 16 -7.68 9.81 54.23
CA SER A 16 -8.43 8.72 53.61
C SER A 16 -7.41 7.67 53.12
N PRO A 17 -7.59 6.36 53.41
CA PRO A 17 -6.76 5.35 52.79
C PRO A 17 -7.09 5.28 51.29
N LEU A 18 -6.10 5.60 50.46
CA LEU A 18 -6.11 5.29 49.04
C LEU A 18 -6.22 3.78 48.88
N ALA A 19 -7.40 3.28 48.51
CA ALA A 19 -7.54 1.96 47.96
C ALA A 19 -6.81 1.95 46.60
N ALA A 20 -5.61 1.37 46.58
CA ALA A 20 -4.92 1.04 45.35
C ALA A 20 -5.80 0.06 44.55
N GLN A 21 -6.37 0.53 43.44
CA GLN A 21 -7.06 -0.33 42.48
C GLN A 21 -6.00 -1.23 41.83
N ASN A 22 -5.97 -2.49 42.25
CA ASN A 22 -5.19 -3.53 41.61
C ASN A 22 -5.85 -3.85 40.26
N LYS A 23 -5.53 -3.06 39.23
CA LYS A 23 -5.93 -3.33 37.85
C LYS A 23 -5.05 -4.49 37.38
N ASN A 24 -5.64 -5.55 36.82
CA ASN A 24 -4.96 -6.70 36.23
C ASN A 24 -4.05 -6.27 35.05
N ILE A 25 -2.90 -5.68 35.36
CA ILE A 25 -1.92 -5.15 34.39
C ILE A 25 -1.07 -6.28 33.77
N SER A 26 -1.05 -7.46 34.40
CA SER A 26 -0.17 -8.56 33.96
C SER A 26 -0.71 -9.36 32.77
N GLN A 27 -2.02 -9.60 32.64
CA GLN A 27 -2.57 -10.39 31.52
C GLN A 27 -2.87 -9.55 30.28
N THR A 28 -3.28 -8.30 30.49
CA THR A 28 -3.66 -7.38 29.39
C THR A 28 -2.46 -6.97 28.54
N SER A 29 -1.29 -6.77 29.16
CA SER A 29 -0.08 -6.30 28.46
C SER A 29 0.59 -7.40 27.61
N GLU A 30 0.55 -8.65 28.05
CA GLU A 30 1.16 -9.79 27.35
C GLU A 30 0.33 -10.18 26.10
N GLU A 31 -1.00 -10.25 26.22
CA GLU A 31 -1.88 -10.48 25.08
C GLU A 31 -1.83 -9.36 24.03
N GLU A 32 -1.73 -8.10 24.46
CA GLU A 32 -1.53 -6.95 23.56
C GLU A 32 -0.17 -6.99 22.86
N PHE A 33 0.88 -7.51 23.52
CA PHE A 33 2.21 -7.66 22.93
C PHE A 33 2.25 -8.78 21.89
N ILE A 34 1.67 -9.95 22.20
CA ILE A 34 1.52 -11.10 21.29
C ILE A 34 0.91 -10.67 19.95
N ARG A 35 -0.08 -9.78 20.01
CA ARG A 35 -0.91 -9.39 18.86
C ARG A 35 -0.33 -8.23 18.04
N ARG A 36 0.88 -7.77 18.35
CA ARG A 36 1.54 -6.65 17.65
C ARG A 36 2.49 -7.15 16.55
N VAL A 37 2.43 -6.52 15.37
CA VAL A 37 3.38 -6.74 14.27
C VAL A 37 3.98 -5.40 13.84
N LYS A 38 5.20 -5.11 14.29
CA LYS A 38 5.78 -3.76 14.23
C LYS A 38 6.31 -3.39 12.84
N GLN A 39 6.80 -4.38 12.11
CA GLN A 39 7.47 -4.19 10.83
C GLN A 39 6.95 -5.19 9.81
N THR A 40 6.97 -4.83 8.53
CA THR A 40 6.64 -5.76 7.45
C THR A 40 7.58 -6.97 7.41
N ASP A 41 8.83 -6.80 7.85
CA ASP A 41 9.77 -7.92 7.97
C ASP A 41 9.33 -8.95 9.02
N GLU A 42 8.87 -8.45 10.17
CA GLU A 42 8.28 -9.28 11.21
C GLU A 42 7.01 -9.99 10.74
N PHE A 43 6.17 -9.31 9.95
CA PHE A 43 5.00 -9.93 9.32
C PHE A 43 5.39 -11.14 8.45
N ILE A 44 6.33 -10.95 7.52
CA ILE A 44 6.77 -11.98 6.57
C ILE A 44 7.38 -13.17 7.33
N LYS A 45 8.28 -12.93 8.29
CA LYS A 45 8.89 -14.00 9.09
C LYS A 45 7.86 -14.78 9.92
N ARG A 46 6.87 -14.10 10.51
CA ARG A 46 5.77 -14.76 11.23
C ARG A 46 4.87 -15.56 10.28
N PHE A 47 4.56 -15.03 9.09
CA PHE A 47 3.78 -15.71 8.06
C PHE A 47 4.47 -17.00 7.57
N ASN A 48 5.78 -16.91 7.36
CA ASN A 48 6.65 -18.02 6.99
C ASN A 48 6.90 -19.00 8.13
N PHE A 49 6.45 -18.68 9.34
CA PHE A 49 6.62 -19.47 10.55
C PHE A 49 8.10 -19.67 10.93
N GLU A 50 8.92 -18.65 10.66
CA GLU A 50 10.35 -18.59 11.00
C GLU A 50 10.57 -18.05 12.42
N ILE A 51 9.70 -17.12 12.85
CA ILE A 51 9.72 -16.55 14.20
C ILE A 51 8.32 -16.62 14.84
N ASP A 52 8.29 -16.68 16.16
CA ASP A 52 7.07 -16.56 16.96
C ASP A 52 6.67 -15.10 17.21
N TYR A 53 5.67 -14.89 18.06
CA TYR A 53 5.17 -13.56 18.37
C TYR A 53 6.10 -12.74 19.29
N GLU A 54 7.14 -13.37 19.86
CA GLU A 54 8.16 -12.70 20.67
C GLU A 54 9.39 -12.37 19.81
N GLY A 55 9.45 -12.92 18.59
CA GLY A 55 10.58 -12.79 17.68
C GLY A 55 11.62 -13.91 17.84
N ASN A 56 11.32 -14.96 18.60
CA ASN A 56 12.22 -16.11 18.74
C ASN A 56 12.10 -17.03 17.54
N ALA A 57 13.22 -17.62 17.11
CA ALA A 57 13.23 -18.59 16.02
C ALA A 57 12.39 -19.83 16.37
N ILE A 58 11.53 -20.25 15.44
CA ILE A 58 10.72 -21.45 15.60
C ILE A 58 11.48 -22.67 15.05
N PRO A 59 11.62 -23.77 15.83
CA PRO A 59 12.24 -24.99 15.32
C PRO A 59 11.47 -25.56 14.14
N GLU A 60 12.18 -26.02 13.11
CA GLU A 60 11.62 -26.55 11.85
C GLU A 60 10.63 -27.72 12.05
N ASN A 61 10.76 -28.45 13.16
CA ASN A 61 9.89 -29.59 13.51
C ASN A 61 8.58 -29.22 14.23
N SER A 62 8.31 -27.92 14.45
CA SER A 62 7.16 -27.42 15.19
C SER A 62 5.86 -27.56 14.39
N LYS A 63 5.28 -28.76 14.37
CA LYS A 63 4.02 -29.02 13.66
C LYS A 63 2.82 -28.50 14.44
N GLY A 64 1.87 -27.87 13.76
CA GLY A 64 0.52 -27.59 14.28
C GLY A 64 0.22 -26.18 14.77
N LYS A 65 1.22 -25.28 14.85
CA LYS A 65 1.02 -23.89 15.32
C LYS A 65 0.99 -22.83 14.20
N ARG A 66 1.38 -23.19 12.97
CA ARG A 66 1.42 -22.25 11.84
C ARG A 66 0.05 -21.67 11.47
N GLN A 67 -1.01 -22.47 11.53
CA GLN A 67 -2.36 -22.01 11.24
C GLN A 67 -2.81 -20.92 12.23
N GLU A 68 -2.50 -21.10 13.52
CA GLU A 68 -2.77 -20.12 14.55
C GLU A 68 -1.92 -18.86 14.37
N ALA A 69 -0.64 -19.01 14.00
CA ALA A 69 0.22 -17.88 13.70
C ALA A 69 -0.34 -17.02 12.54
N ILE A 70 -0.74 -17.65 11.43
CA ILE A 70 -1.35 -16.93 10.30
C ILE A 70 -2.69 -16.29 10.72
N PHE A 71 -3.52 -16.99 11.49
CA PHE A 71 -4.78 -16.42 11.97
C PHE A 71 -4.57 -15.13 12.78
N ARG A 72 -3.54 -15.07 13.63
CA ARG A 72 -3.19 -13.87 14.41
C ARG A 72 -2.72 -12.69 13.56
N LEU A 73 -2.26 -12.95 12.33
CA LEU A 73 -1.84 -11.93 11.37
C LEU A 73 -3.02 -11.33 10.58
N ILE A 74 -4.24 -11.86 10.73
CA ILE A 74 -5.44 -11.32 10.08
C ILE A 74 -6.05 -10.25 10.97
N ASP A 75 -6.38 -9.10 10.39
CA ASP A 75 -7.03 -8.00 11.08
C ASP A 75 -8.29 -8.48 11.82
N LYS A 76 -8.38 -8.18 13.12
CA LYS A 76 -9.56 -8.50 13.92
C LYS A 76 -10.83 -7.88 13.35
N ASP A 77 -10.77 -6.62 12.90
CA ASP A 77 -11.95 -5.91 12.40
C ASP A 77 -12.41 -6.47 11.05
N TYR A 78 -11.48 -6.99 10.24
CA TYR A 78 -11.80 -7.80 9.08
C TYR A 78 -12.62 -9.05 9.44
N LEU A 79 -12.45 -9.63 10.63
CA LEU A 79 -13.21 -10.80 11.10
C LEU A 79 -14.46 -10.43 11.91
N GLU A 80 -14.49 -9.23 12.50
CA GLU A 80 -15.58 -8.77 13.34
C GLU A 80 -16.82 -8.47 12.49
N GLY A 81 -17.96 -9.09 12.81
CA GLY A 81 -19.16 -8.99 11.98
C GLY A 81 -19.10 -9.78 10.66
N ALA A 82 -18.05 -10.58 10.44
CA ALA A 82 -17.93 -11.44 9.27
C ALA A 82 -19.07 -12.47 9.20
N ASP A 83 -19.67 -12.59 8.02
CA ASP A 83 -20.60 -13.68 7.72
C ASP A 83 -19.89 -15.04 7.63
N GLU A 84 -20.68 -16.10 7.48
CA GLU A 84 -20.16 -17.46 7.38
C GLU A 84 -19.33 -17.69 6.11
N GLU A 85 -19.55 -16.92 5.03
CA GLU A 85 -18.76 -17.04 3.80
C GLU A 85 -17.35 -16.50 4.01
N LYS A 86 -17.21 -15.33 4.64
CA LYS A 86 -15.92 -14.71 4.95
C LYS A 86 -15.13 -15.53 5.96
N LYS A 87 -15.77 -16.13 6.97
CA LYS A 87 -15.11 -17.08 7.89
C LYS A 87 -14.60 -18.32 7.15
N LYS A 88 -15.41 -18.88 6.24
CA LYS A 88 -14.98 -20.01 5.39
C LYS A 88 -13.82 -19.62 4.47
N LEU A 89 -13.83 -18.42 3.92
CA LEU A 89 -12.76 -17.88 3.09
C LEU A 89 -11.43 -17.83 3.85
N VAL A 90 -11.44 -17.26 5.05
CA VAL A 90 -10.27 -17.17 5.94
C VAL A 90 -9.75 -18.57 6.30
N ASN A 91 -10.64 -19.47 6.70
CA ASN A 91 -10.26 -20.85 7.03
C ASN A 91 -9.68 -21.60 5.83
N ARG A 92 -10.23 -21.37 4.62
CA ARG A 92 -9.72 -21.94 3.37
C ARG A 92 -8.31 -21.42 3.08
N PHE A 93 -8.10 -20.11 3.14
CA PHE A 93 -6.78 -19.48 2.98
C PHE A 93 -5.74 -20.09 3.92
N ILE A 94 -6.03 -20.10 5.23
CA ILE A 94 -5.11 -20.64 6.26
C ILE A 94 -4.79 -22.11 5.99
N LYS A 95 -5.79 -22.91 5.62
CA LYS A 95 -5.60 -24.34 5.33
C LYS A 95 -4.72 -24.57 4.10
N GLU A 96 -4.93 -23.80 3.03
CA GLU A 96 -4.18 -23.92 1.78
C GLU A 96 -2.73 -23.47 1.95
N VAL A 97 -2.49 -22.31 2.58
CA VAL A 97 -1.13 -21.81 2.85
C VAL A 97 -0.33 -22.75 3.75
N CYS A 98 -0.99 -23.39 4.72
CA CYS A 98 -0.36 -24.34 5.64
C CYS A 98 -0.25 -25.78 5.10
N ALA A 99 -0.70 -26.05 3.88
CA ALA A 99 -0.70 -27.41 3.34
C ALA A 99 0.74 -27.89 3.06
N LYS A 100 1.15 -29.00 3.67
CA LYS A 100 2.52 -29.56 3.61
C LYS A 100 3.06 -29.83 2.20
N LYS A 101 2.20 -30.05 1.21
CA LYS A 101 2.63 -30.30 -0.18
C LYS A 101 3.12 -29.04 -0.90
N ALA A 102 2.85 -27.87 -0.35
CA ALA A 102 3.07 -26.61 -1.05
C ALA A 102 3.76 -25.53 -0.19
N GLU A 103 4.12 -25.81 1.09
CA GLU A 103 4.58 -24.86 2.12
C GLU A 103 4.85 -23.45 1.59
N GLN A 104 3.76 -22.68 1.43
CA GLN A 104 3.80 -21.44 0.69
C GLN A 104 4.38 -20.37 1.61
N LYS A 105 5.52 -19.81 1.22
CA LYS A 105 6.25 -18.77 1.95
C LYS A 105 6.28 -17.49 1.13
N LEU A 106 6.31 -16.37 1.84
CA LEU A 106 6.56 -15.06 1.27
C LEU A 106 8.06 -14.82 1.16
N SER A 107 8.46 -14.04 0.16
CA SER A 107 9.84 -13.60 -0.06
C SER A 107 9.87 -12.10 -0.32
N TYR A 108 10.94 -11.44 0.14
CA TYR A 108 11.21 -10.02 -0.17
C TYR A 108 11.65 -9.79 -1.61
N PHE A 109 12.19 -10.84 -2.23
CA PHE A 109 12.81 -10.79 -3.56
C PHE A 109 11.85 -11.20 -4.66
N ASP A 110 10.60 -11.54 -4.31
CA ASP A 110 9.60 -11.97 -5.27
C ASP A 110 8.92 -10.73 -5.90
N GLU A 111 8.82 -10.75 -7.23
CA GLU A 111 8.27 -9.66 -8.03
C GLU A 111 6.75 -9.48 -7.84
N ASP A 112 6.03 -10.48 -7.32
CA ASP A 112 4.60 -10.41 -7.01
C ASP A 112 4.31 -9.73 -5.65
N TRP A 113 5.17 -8.78 -5.25
CA TRP A 113 5.00 -7.92 -4.08
C TRP A 113 5.00 -6.44 -4.45
N TYR A 114 3.89 -5.76 -4.14
CA TYR A 114 3.67 -4.36 -4.50
C TYR A 114 3.35 -3.52 -3.27
N ALA A 115 3.73 -2.25 -3.31
CA ALA A 115 3.31 -1.23 -2.34
C ALA A 115 2.49 -0.16 -3.07
N GLU A 116 1.22 -0.01 -2.70
CA GLU A 116 0.39 1.13 -3.06
C GLU A 116 0.61 2.24 -2.01
N VAL A 117 1.16 3.37 -2.46
CA VAL A 117 1.55 4.50 -1.60
C VAL A 117 0.71 5.71 -1.96
N GLU A 118 -0.15 6.12 -1.04
CA GLU A 118 -0.89 7.38 -1.13
C GLU A 118 0.04 8.54 -0.78
N VAL A 119 0.08 9.56 -1.63
CA VAL A 119 0.91 10.75 -1.43
C VAL A 119 0.13 12.03 -1.71
N SER A 120 0.48 13.09 -0.97
CA SER A 120 0.07 14.46 -1.29
C SER A 120 1.17 15.12 -2.09
N VAL A 121 0.85 15.67 -3.27
CA VAL A 121 1.81 16.34 -4.14
C VAL A 121 1.43 17.79 -4.38
N SER A 122 2.42 18.67 -4.49
CA SER A 122 2.23 20.02 -5.00
C SER A 122 2.55 20.03 -6.50
N TYR A 123 1.59 20.41 -7.32
CA TYR A 123 1.71 20.57 -8.76
C TYR A 123 1.22 21.96 -9.16
N LYS A 124 2.07 22.76 -9.82
CA LYS A 124 1.78 24.16 -10.21
C LYS A 124 1.23 25.00 -9.04
N GLY A 125 1.78 24.81 -7.84
CA GLY A 125 1.41 25.55 -6.63
C GLY A 125 0.10 25.11 -5.95
N LYS A 126 -0.54 24.05 -6.43
CA LYS A 126 -1.75 23.46 -5.81
C LYS A 126 -1.48 22.05 -5.31
N ASN A 127 -2.15 21.65 -4.23
CA ASN A 127 -2.01 20.32 -3.67
C ASN A 127 -3.03 19.36 -4.30
N TYR A 128 -2.58 18.15 -4.65
CA TYR A 128 -3.39 17.08 -5.21
C TYR A 128 -3.03 15.75 -4.56
N PRO A 129 -4.01 14.83 -4.40
CA PRO A 129 -3.71 13.45 -4.08
C PRO A 129 -3.13 12.75 -5.30
N MET A 130 -2.22 11.82 -5.05
CA MET A 130 -1.62 10.92 -6.04
C MET A 130 -1.37 9.57 -5.37
N THR A 131 -1.39 8.51 -6.17
CA THR A 131 -1.01 7.16 -5.75
C THR A 131 0.21 6.74 -6.55
N LEU A 132 1.23 6.24 -5.86
CA LEU A 132 2.38 5.58 -6.47
C LEU A 132 2.28 4.08 -6.22
N ILE A 133 2.60 3.30 -7.23
CA ILE A 133 2.71 1.85 -7.09
C ILE A 133 4.18 1.50 -7.19
N MET A 134 4.68 0.86 -6.15
CA MET A 134 6.07 0.43 -6.06
C MET A 134 6.18 -1.08 -6.10
N GLN A 135 7.28 -1.59 -6.61
CA GLN A 135 7.61 -3.02 -6.63
C GLN A 135 9.05 -3.19 -6.15
N ALA A 136 9.32 -4.30 -5.45
CA ALA A 136 10.69 -4.67 -5.13
C ALA A 136 11.37 -5.24 -6.38
N GLU A 137 12.50 -4.65 -6.75
CA GLU A 137 13.39 -5.18 -7.79
C GLU A 137 14.71 -5.60 -7.13
N THR A 138 15.24 -6.74 -7.55
CA THR A 138 16.59 -7.18 -7.18
C THR A 138 17.48 -7.06 -8.40
N ASP A 139 18.58 -6.31 -8.28
CA ASP A 139 19.52 -6.18 -9.37
C ASP A 139 20.48 -7.38 -9.48
N GLN A 140 21.35 -7.36 -10.49
CA GLN A 140 22.33 -8.42 -10.74
C GLN A 140 23.35 -8.60 -9.60
N GLU A 141 23.43 -7.63 -8.68
CA GLU A 141 24.33 -7.63 -7.52
C GLU A 141 23.60 -8.05 -6.23
N GLU A 142 22.38 -8.59 -6.35
CA GLU A 142 21.49 -8.97 -5.23
C GLU A 142 21.06 -7.81 -4.33
N ILE A 143 21.17 -6.56 -4.82
CA ILE A 143 20.71 -5.39 -4.08
C ILE A 143 19.23 -5.17 -4.40
N SER A 144 18.39 -5.29 -3.37
CA SER A 144 16.97 -4.99 -3.49
C SER A 144 16.68 -3.50 -3.35
N LYS A 145 15.86 -2.96 -4.25
CA LYS A 145 15.36 -1.59 -4.20
C LYS A 145 13.88 -1.54 -4.55
N TRP A 146 13.17 -0.56 -4.01
CA TRP A 146 11.82 -0.25 -4.45
C TRP A 146 11.87 0.66 -5.69
N THR A 147 11.16 0.27 -6.75
CA THR A 147 11.03 1.06 -7.97
C THR A 147 9.58 1.50 -8.17
N ILE A 148 9.39 2.62 -8.86
CA ILE A 148 8.05 3.11 -9.19
C ILE A 148 7.61 2.40 -10.48
N CYS A 149 6.52 1.65 -10.39
CA CYS A 149 5.92 0.93 -11.51
C CYS A 149 4.76 1.70 -12.13
N ALA A 150 4.01 2.45 -11.33
CA ALA A 150 2.96 3.34 -11.82
C ALA A 150 2.86 4.61 -10.96
N ALA A 151 2.43 5.70 -11.60
CA ALA A 151 2.08 6.95 -10.95
C ALA A 151 0.68 7.37 -11.40
N ASN A 152 -0.22 7.55 -10.44
CA ASN A 152 -1.64 7.72 -10.71
C ASN A 152 -2.15 8.99 -10.05
N ALA A 153 -2.57 9.96 -10.87
CA ALA A 153 -3.29 11.14 -10.41
C ALA A 153 -4.19 11.67 -11.51
N LYS A 154 -5.32 12.26 -11.13
CA LYS A 154 -6.31 12.77 -12.09
C LYS A 154 -5.70 13.77 -13.09
N PHE A 155 -4.79 14.64 -12.62
CA PHE A 155 -4.16 15.64 -13.47
C PHE A 155 -3.10 15.08 -14.44
N LEU A 156 -2.66 13.83 -14.26
CA LEU A 156 -1.79 13.15 -15.22
C LEU A 156 -2.57 12.54 -16.39
N SER A 157 -3.86 12.22 -16.17
CA SER A 157 -4.69 11.41 -17.08
C SER A 157 -5.37 12.16 -18.23
N THR A 158 -5.12 13.46 -18.39
CA THR A 158 -5.89 14.28 -19.35
C THR A 158 -5.01 15.02 -20.34
N LEU A 159 -5.06 14.59 -21.60
CA LEU A 159 -4.69 15.39 -22.77
C LEU A 159 -5.99 15.79 -23.49
N PRO A 160 -6.51 17.02 -23.29
CA PRO A 160 -7.72 17.48 -23.96
C PRO A 160 -7.56 17.40 -25.49
N LYS A 161 -8.65 17.05 -26.17
CA LYS A 161 -8.70 16.90 -27.63
C LYS A 161 -9.86 17.69 -28.21
N ASP A 162 -9.56 18.80 -28.85
CA ASP A 162 -10.46 19.44 -29.81
C ASP A 162 -10.09 18.96 -31.23
N PRO A 163 -10.96 18.20 -31.92
CA PRO A 163 -10.72 17.76 -33.29
C PRO A 163 -10.41 18.91 -34.27
N MET A 164 -10.96 20.11 -34.03
CA MET A 164 -10.72 21.29 -34.88
C MET A 164 -9.28 21.83 -34.74
N ALA A 165 -8.60 21.52 -33.65
CA ALA A 165 -7.21 21.89 -33.42
C ALA A 165 -6.21 21.02 -34.20
N SER A 166 -6.64 19.89 -34.79
CA SER A 166 -5.76 18.96 -35.52
C SER A 166 -5.18 19.52 -36.83
N LEU A 167 -4.18 18.84 -37.39
CA LEU A 167 -3.63 19.12 -38.72
C LEU A 167 -4.50 18.48 -39.79
N SER A 168 -4.94 19.27 -40.78
CA SER A 168 -5.55 18.70 -41.99
C SER A 168 -4.48 18.03 -42.87
N PRO A 169 -4.86 17.07 -43.75
CA PRO A 169 -3.92 16.44 -44.67
C PRO A 169 -3.14 17.44 -45.55
N VAL A 170 -3.76 18.57 -45.91
CA VAL A 170 -3.15 19.62 -46.75
C VAL A 170 -2.11 20.46 -45.98
N SER A 171 -2.02 20.33 -44.66
CA SER A 171 -1.08 21.12 -43.83
C SER A 171 0.39 20.92 -44.22
N HIS A 172 0.73 19.83 -44.92
CA HIS A 172 2.07 19.60 -45.45
C HIS A 172 2.49 20.66 -46.48
N GLU A 173 1.56 21.19 -47.28
CA GLU A 173 1.82 22.26 -48.26
C GLU A 173 2.19 23.58 -47.57
N LEU A 174 1.76 23.76 -46.33
CA LEU A 174 2.07 24.90 -45.47
C LEU A 174 3.18 24.58 -44.47
N ASN A 175 4.01 23.55 -44.73
CA ASN A 175 5.09 23.12 -43.83
C ASN A 175 4.65 22.94 -42.37
N PHE A 176 3.39 22.53 -42.15
CA PHE A 176 2.79 22.33 -40.83
C PHE A 176 2.88 23.54 -39.88
N MET A 177 2.81 24.78 -40.39
CA MET A 177 2.93 26.01 -39.59
C MET A 177 2.01 26.09 -38.35
N LYS A 178 0.86 25.38 -38.36
CA LYS A 178 -0.04 25.27 -37.20
C LYS A 178 0.63 24.64 -35.95
N LEU A 179 1.75 23.92 -36.10
CA LEU A 179 2.54 23.43 -34.95
C LEU A 179 3.11 24.57 -34.10
N VAL A 180 3.41 25.72 -34.73
CA VAL A 180 3.90 26.91 -34.02
C VAL A 180 2.81 27.46 -33.11
N SER A 181 1.56 27.53 -33.58
CA SER A 181 0.45 28.00 -32.75
C SER A 181 0.06 26.96 -31.70
N ALA A 182 0.08 25.67 -32.04
CA ALA A 182 -0.25 24.57 -31.14
C ALA A 182 0.61 24.52 -29.85
N THR A 183 1.82 25.05 -29.89
CA THR A 183 2.75 25.09 -28.74
C THR A 183 2.70 26.40 -27.96
N ASN A 184 1.90 27.38 -28.40
CA ASN A 184 1.70 28.62 -27.65
C ASN A 184 0.82 28.39 -26.41
N LYS A 185 0.94 29.24 -25.40
CA LYS A 185 0.24 29.08 -24.11
C LYS A 185 -1.30 29.00 -24.22
N LYS A 186 -1.90 29.57 -25.27
CA LYS A 186 -3.36 29.63 -25.46
C LYS A 186 -3.92 28.36 -26.10
N GLU A 187 -3.16 27.73 -27.01
CA GLU A 187 -3.59 26.55 -27.77
C GLU A 187 -2.98 25.24 -27.25
N ALA A 188 -1.93 25.30 -26.41
CA ALA A 188 -1.26 24.13 -25.85
C ALA A 188 -2.19 23.19 -25.05
N GLU A 189 -3.32 23.69 -24.57
CA GLU A 189 -4.34 22.85 -23.92
C GLU A 189 -4.93 21.78 -24.87
N ASN A 190 -4.89 22.02 -26.18
CA ASN A 190 -5.40 21.11 -27.21
C ASN A 190 -4.29 20.29 -27.90
N ILE A 191 -3.09 20.22 -27.33
CA ILE A 191 -1.96 19.50 -27.95
C ILE A 191 -2.29 18.02 -28.23
N GLY A 192 -3.23 17.46 -27.47
CA GLY A 192 -3.75 16.11 -27.72
C GLY A 192 -4.36 15.92 -29.12
N ALA A 193 -4.88 16.97 -29.75
CA ALA A 193 -5.44 16.89 -31.12
C ALA A 193 -4.42 16.48 -32.20
N PHE A 194 -3.12 16.56 -31.88
CA PHE A 194 -2.02 16.20 -32.77
C PHE A 194 -1.54 14.76 -32.55
N ALA A 195 -2.01 14.09 -31.50
CA ALA A 195 -1.69 12.70 -31.23
C ALA A 195 -2.52 11.75 -32.11
N SER A 196 -1.92 10.63 -32.50
CA SER A 196 -2.62 9.59 -33.26
C SER A 196 -3.76 8.98 -32.44
N ASN A 197 -4.75 8.38 -33.12
CA ASN A 197 -5.80 7.65 -32.40
C ASN A 197 -5.23 6.43 -31.65
N ASP A 198 -4.15 5.82 -32.16
CA ASP A 198 -3.50 4.69 -31.51
C ASP A 198 -2.74 5.12 -30.25
N PHE A 199 -2.13 6.31 -30.24
CA PHE A 199 -1.60 6.91 -29.01
C PHE A 199 -2.69 6.97 -27.93
N TYR A 200 -3.90 7.41 -28.26
CA TYR A 200 -5.02 7.40 -27.33
C TYR A 200 -5.56 6.01 -26.97
N LYS A 201 -5.32 4.95 -27.75
CA LYS A 201 -5.71 3.59 -27.37
C LYS A 201 -4.68 2.97 -26.44
N GLU A 202 -3.40 3.17 -26.73
CA GLU A 202 -2.25 2.66 -25.98
C GLU A 202 -2.03 3.43 -24.66
N HIS A 203 -2.27 4.75 -24.66
CA HIS A 203 -2.01 5.63 -23.51
C HIS A 203 -3.27 6.10 -22.77
N ARG A 204 -4.47 5.64 -23.15
CA ARG A 204 -5.70 5.87 -22.34
C ARG A 204 -5.67 5.13 -21.02
N SER A 205 -4.82 4.12 -20.90
CA SER A 205 -4.72 3.26 -19.74
C SER A 205 -3.29 3.27 -19.19
N GLU A 206 -3.13 3.98 -18.08
CA GLU A 206 -2.44 3.47 -16.89
C GLU A 206 -0.92 3.77 -16.71
N ASP A 207 -0.09 4.06 -17.73
CA ASP A 207 1.31 4.51 -17.47
C ASP A 207 1.49 6.04 -17.50
N HIS A 208 1.47 6.71 -16.34
CA HIS A 208 1.90 8.11 -16.24
C HIS A 208 3.25 8.31 -15.55
N ARG A 209 4.04 7.25 -15.41
CA ARG A 209 5.33 7.29 -14.70
C ARG A 209 6.33 8.22 -15.37
N GLN A 210 6.39 8.20 -16.71
CA GLN A 210 7.28 9.09 -17.47
C GLN A 210 6.89 10.57 -17.26
N ILE A 211 5.60 10.88 -17.25
CA ILE A 211 5.09 12.23 -16.98
C ILE A 211 5.45 12.64 -15.55
N PHE A 212 5.24 11.75 -14.58
CA PHE A 212 5.63 11.98 -13.19
C PHE A 212 7.14 12.31 -13.08
N PHE A 213 8.02 11.48 -13.65
CA PHE A 213 9.47 11.74 -13.61
C PHE A 213 9.85 13.04 -14.30
N TYR A 214 9.24 13.35 -15.44
CA TYR A 214 9.46 14.61 -16.14
C TYR A 214 9.08 15.83 -15.28
N LEU A 215 7.91 15.79 -14.63
CA LEU A 215 7.44 16.89 -13.78
C LEU A 215 8.30 17.05 -12.53
N VAL A 216 8.74 15.96 -11.91
CA VAL A 216 9.66 15.99 -10.75
C VAL A 216 11.02 16.53 -11.14
N LYS A 217 11.60 16.02 -12.24
CA LYS A 217 12.89 16.48 -12.78
C LYS A 217 12.90 18.00 -13.02
N ASN A 218 11.80 18.53 -13.54
CA ASN A 218 11.64 19.96 -13.83
C ASN A 218 11.14 20.79 -12.63
N LYS A 219 11.01 20.18 -11.45
CA LYS A 219 10.53 20.84 -10.21
C LYS A 219 9.11 21.41 -10.32
N GLU A 220 8.31 20.90 -11.25
CA GLU A 220 6.90 21.27 -11.40
C GLU A 220 5.99 20.46 -10.48
N LEU A 221 6.45 19.29 -10.04
CA LEU A 221 5.78 18.41 -9.10
C LEU A 221 6.72 18.08 -7.93
N THR A 222 6.19 18.10 -6.71
CA THR A 222 6.94 17.73 -5.50
C THR A 222 6.04 16.96 -4.54
N ILE A 223 6.50 15.80 -4.04
CA ILE A 223 5.83 15.08 -2.96
C ILE A 223 5.97 15.89 -1.67
N LYS A 224 4.85 16.16 -1.01
CA LYS A 224 4.79 16.92 0.25
C LYS A 224 4.66 16.01 1.45
N GLU A 225 3.87 14.95 1.33
CA GLU A 225 3.57 14.03 2.41
C GLU A 225 3.34 12.63 1.84
N VAL A 226 3.77 11.62 2.59
CA VAL A 226 3.46 10.22 2.36
C VAL A 226 2.36 9.84 3.36
N GLY A 227 1.24 9.37 2.84
CA GLY A 227 0.09 8.92 3.63
C GLY A 227 0.12 7.40 3.80
N THR A 228 -1.00 6.76 3.51
CA THR A 228 -1.19 5.31 3.68
C THR A 228 -0.28 4.51 2.76
N VAL A 229 0.26 3.43 3.29
CA VAL A 229 0.91 2.38 2.50
C VAL A 229 0.10 1.09 2.64
N THR A 230 -0.31 0.53 1.51
CA THR A 230 -0.97 -0.78 1.43
C THR A 230 -0.04 -1.71 0.66
N TYR A 231 0.38 -2.83 1.25
CA TYR A 231 1.10 -3.85 0.49
C TYR A 231 0.14 -4.85 -0.13
N HIS A 232 0.41 -5.25 -1.36
CA HIS A 232 -0.32 -6.29 -2.08
C HIS A 232 0.62 -7.47 -2.30
N PHE A 233 0.26 -8.62 -1.76
CA PHE A 233 1.00 -9.87 -1.93
C PHE A 233 0.23 -10.77 -2.88
N LEU A 234 0.85 -11.10 -4.02
CA LEU A 234 0.31 -12.00 -5.05
C LEU A 234 1.14 -13.31 -5.15
N GLN A 235 2.07 -13.51 -4.22
CA GLN A 235 3.04 -14.62 -4.23
C GLN A 235 2.42 -15.98 -3.88
N ILE A 236 1.27 -15.97 -3.20
CA ILE A 236 0.61 -17.18 -2.73
C ILE A 236 -0.29 -17.71 -3.84
N PRO A 237 -0.07 -18.93 -4.36
CA PRO A 237 -0.90 -19.50 -5.41
C PRO A 237 -2.39 -19.43 -5.07
N ASN A 238 -3.19 -18.95 -6.02
CA ASN A 238 -4.65 -18.76 -5.91
C ASN A 238 -5.12 -17.65 -4.95
N TRP A 239 -4.21 -16.84 -4.41
CA TRP A 239 -4.53 -15.80 -3.44
C TRP A 239 -3.78 -14.49 -3.72
N ALA A 240 -4.51 -13.39 -3.55
CA ALA A 240 -3.92 -12.10 -3.22
C ALA A 240 -4.41 -11.67 -1.84
N PHE A 241 -3.60 -10.88 -1.15
CA PHE A 241 -4.04 -10.23 0.07
C PHE A 241 -3.42 -8.85 0.24
N LYS A 242 -4.14 -7.98 0.93
CA LYS A 242 -3.69 -6.64 1.30
C LYS A 242 -3.18 -6.63 2.73
N LEU A 243 -2.12 -5.86 2.97
CA LEU A 243 -1.52 -5.64 4.27
C LEU A 243 -1.54 -4.15 4.59
N ASN A 244 -2.15 -3.79 5.71
CA ASN A 244 -2.23 -2.41 6.19
C ASN A 244 -1.71 -2.31 7.63
N HIS A 245 -1.28 -1.10 8.00
CA HIS A 245 -0.89 -0.79 9.37
C HIS A 245 -2.08 -0.26 10.17
N PHE A 246 -2.38 -0.89 11.31
CA PHE A 246 -3.49 -0.52 12.19
C PHE A 246 -2.97 -0.04 13.54
N GLU A 247 -3.32 1.18 13.91
CA GLU A 247 -3.05 1.74 15.24
C GLU A 247 -4.35 1.77 16.06
N ARG A 248 -4.46 0.90 17.06
CA ARG A 248 -5.65 0.83 17.93
C ARG A 248 -5.30 0.36 19.35
N LYS A 249 -6.24 0.59 20.26
CA LYS A 249 -6.10 0.28 21.69
C LYS A 249 -6.39 -1.18 22.03
N GLU A 250 -7.25 -1.85 21.28
CA GLU A 250 -7.72 -3.21 21.55
C GLU A 250 -7.56 -4.10 20.31
N GLY A 251 -7.40 -5.42 20.51
CA GLY A 251 -7.21 -6.39 19.42
C GLY A 251 -5.75 -6.55 18.99
N ASN A 252 -5.54 -7.00 17.75
CA ASN A 252 -4.22 -7.02 17.11
C ASN A 252 -3.89 -5.70 16.45
N LEU A 253 -2.61 -5.34 16.34
CA LEU A 253 -2.21 -4.02 15.84
C LEU A 253 -0.88 -4.08 15.09
N GLY A 254 -0.59 -3.05 14.31
CA GLY A 254 0.54 -3.01 13.41
C GLY A 254 0.18 -3.57 12.03
N TRP A 255 1.11 -4.24 11.36
CA TRP A 255 0.92 -4.78 10.01
C TRP A 255 0.08 -6.06 10.01
N LEU A 256 -1.12 -5.98 9.46
CA LEU A 256 -2.11 -7.08 9.46
C LEU A 256 -2.75 -7.24 8.09
N ILE A 257 -3.14 -8.48 7.78
CA ILE A 257 -3.92 -8.80 6.58
C ILE A 257 -5.29 -8.13 6.71
N SER A 258 -5.53 -7.12 5.89
CA SER A 258 -6.74 -6.31 5.88
C SER A 258 -7.79 -6.82 4.89
N GLU A 259 -7.37 -7.59 3.88
CA GLU A 259 -8.25 -8.13 2.86
C GLU A 259 -7.68 -9.43 2.25
N LEU A 260 -8.54 -10.44 2.04
CA LEU A 260 -8.21 -11.69 1.35
C LEU A 260 -8.99 -11.78 0.05
N ILE A 261 -8.30 -12.08 -1.05
CA ILE A 261 -8.85 -12.08 -2.40
C ILE A 261 -8.49 -13.41 -3.06
N PRO A 262 -9.47 -14.30 -3.33
CA PRO A 262 -9.24 -15.44 -4.21
C PRO A 262 -8.79 -14.93 -5.58
N LEU A 263 -7.64 -15.38 -6.05
CA LEU A 263 -7.05 -14.88 -7.29
C LEU A 263 -6.34 -16.01 -8.02
N GLN A 264 -6.96 -16.57 -9.06
CA GLN A 264 -6.30 -17.59 -9.88
C GLN A 264 -5.10 -16.98 -10.62
N GLU A 265 -4.12 -17.81 -10.99
CA GLU A 265 -2.92 -17.35 -11.72
C GLU A 265 -3.27 -16.62 -13.02
N GLU A 266 -4.31 -17.07 -13.73
CA GLU A 266 -4.80 -16.43 -14.96
C GLU A 266 -5.39 -15.04 -14.73
N ASP A 267 -5.87 -14.75 -13.52
CA ASP A 267 -6.49 -13.48 -13.14
C ASP A 267 -5.49 -12.46 -12.57
N LYS A 268 -4.25 -12.87 -12.25
CA LYS A 268 -3.23 -11.97 -11.68
C LYS A 268 -2.97 -10.75 -12.56
N LEU A 269 -2.96 -10.93 -13.87
CA LEU A 269 -2.76 -9.83 -14.81
C LEU A 269 -3.91 -8.82 -14.74
N SER A 270 -5.14 -9.31 -14.66
CA SER A 270 -6.35 -8.50 -14.46
C SER A 270 -6.31 -7.74 -13.14
N TYR A 271 -5.83 -8.36 -12.06
CA TYR A 271 -5.62 -7.71 -10.76
C TYR A 271 -4.61 -6.57 -10.87
N LYS A 272 -3.43 -6.84 -11.44
CA LYS A 272 -2.38 -5.84 -11.65
C LYS A 272 -2.88 -4.64 -12.45
N LYS A 273 -3.77 -4.87 -13.41
CA LYS A 273 -4.39 -3.81 -14.20
C LYS A 273 -5.45 -3.03 -13.44
N MET A 274 -6.43 -3.71 -12.83
CA MET A 274 -7.62 -3.05 -12.28
C MET A 274 -7.39 -2.48 -10.89
N GLU A 275 -6.72 -3.24 -10.02
CA GLU A 275 -6.45 -2.82 -8.64
C GLU A 275 -5.18 -1.99 -8.57
N LEU A 276 -4.08 -2.49 -9.11
CA LEU A 276 -2.79 -1.80 -9.05
C LEU A 276 -2.58 -0.78 -10.18
N LYS A 277 -3.49 -0.68 -11.17
CA LYS A 277 -3.36 0.28 -12.29
C LYS A 277 -1.97 0.26 -12.93
N LEU A 278 -1.38 -0.93 -13.01
CA LEU A 278 -0.09 -1.12 -13.65
C LEU A 278 -0.26 -1.09 -15.16
N PRO A 279 0.68 -0.46 -15.88
CA PRO A 279 0.66 -0.51 -17.32
C PRO A 279 0.93 -1.92 -17.81
N MET A 280 0.14 -2.35 -18.78
CA MET A 280 0.21 -3.71 -19.31
C MET A 280 1.40 -3.80 -20.30
N PRO A 281 2.20 -4.87 -20.25
CA PRO A 281 3.23 -5.08 -21.26
C PRO A 281 2.57 -5.23 -22.63
N ASP A 282 3.09 -4.50 -23.63
CA ASP A 282 2.66 -4.63 -25.00
C ASP A 282 2.89 -6.08 -25.49
N ASN A 283 1.82 -6.76 -25.89
CA ASN A 283 1.85 -8.11 -26.49
C ASN A 283 2.68 -8.20 -27.79
N LYS A 284 3.32 -7.11 -28.24
CA LYS A 284 4.12 -7.06 -29.47
C LYS A 284 5.50 -7.72 -29.33
N ALA A 285 6.02 -7.96 -28.12
CA ALA A 285 7.36 -8.52 -27.93
C ALA A 285 7.47 -10.05 -28.10
N LYS A 286 6.40 -10.77 -28.46
CA LYS A 286 6.43 -12.24 -28.62
C LYS A 286 6.60 -12.75 -30.06
N ASN A 287 6.73 -11.87 -31.06
CA ASN A 287 6.84 -12.26 -32.47
C ASN A 287 8.22 -12.01 -33.12
N ASP A 288 9.22 -11.51 -32.37
CA ASP A 288 10.54 -11.15 -32.92
C ASP A 288 11.71 -11.90 -32.25
N LEU A 289 11.55 -13.20 -31.99
CA LEU A 289 12.66 -14.13 -31.70
C LEU A 289 12.47 -15.46 -32.42
#